data_AF-H0TVE1-F1
#
_entry.id   AF-H0TVE1-F1
#
_cell.length_a   1.000
_cell.length_b   1.000
_cell.length_c   1.000
_cell.angle_alpha   90.00
_cell.angle_beta   90.00
_cell.angle_gamma   90.00
#
_symmetry.space_group_name_H-M   'P 1'
#
loop_
_entity.id
_entity.type
_entity.pdbx_description
1 polymer ?
#
loop_
_entity_poly.entity_id
_entity_poly.type
_entity_poly.pdbx_seq_one_letter_code
_entity_poly.pdbx_strand_id
1 'polypeptide(L)'
;MMLEVAPAGAAARLAVRSGFAVCALTLVSAVFLQKIALPGTGGLYPLNLFVFPAVTIAAFLAGVLEINTIALVWYALFVSLGALSTALSPSPHVSALSLGFFVVAQFPLVFRNASSENFQRRMMSFLSTVGCVCALIGVLQFVGQFVVGPDVAFFLDKHLPENVTVAGYNSLIPLYWSSPVYKSNGVFFLEPSFFCQFLAVALVAELVLGSTALRLVILTAGLLCSYSGTGLTMLALFLPFYFLRHGHSRLFVFAALLGLVLIMFGDALSLDAFTRRISEFSDVQSSGWARFLSMFRVLQEVVFANDLTFFLGRGPGTVQEQFRLLSFYAFDPTWGKVIYEYGLLGALAYFRFFYVAFCRGPRGLRFALGYTYLFLGGYLLNPSILMQLAALVVWLGKTAPATDRAREGAPEETGHMFMPALGTR
;
A
#
# COMPACT_ATOMS: atom_id res chain seq x y z
N MET A 1 -21.03 49.05 7.73
CA MET A 1 -21.12 47.68 7.19
C MET A 1 -20.06 46.86 7.92
N MET A 2 -20.42 46.30 9.09
CA MET A 2 -19.51 45.46 9.87
C MET A 2 -19.49 44.07 9.23
N LEU A 3 -18.34 43.68 8.66
CA LEU A 3 -18.08 42.30 8.24
C LEU A 3 -18.04 41.44 9.50
N GLU A 4 -19.12 40.70 9.72
CA GLU A 4 -19.24 39.71 10.78
C GLU A 4 -18.17 38.65 10.55
N VAL A 5 -17.09 38.72 11.33
CA VAL A 5 -16.00 37.75 11.30
C VAL A 5 -16.61 36.43 11.76
N ALA A 6 -16.81 35.50 10.80
CA ALA A 6 -17.30 34.17 11.11
C ALA A 6 -16.48 33.58 12.27
N PRO A 7 -17.14 33.00 13.30
CA PRO A 7 -16.43 32.52 14.48
C PRO A 7 -15.37 31.52 14.05
N ALA A 8 -14.12 31.72 14.47
CA ALA A 8 -12.95 30.94 14.03
C ALA A 8 -13.15 29.41 14.06
N GLY A 9 -14.06 28.92 14.92
CA GLY A 9 -14.44 27.51 14.98
C GLY A 9 -15.31 26.98 13.82
N ALA A 10 -16.00 27.82 13.04
CA ALA A 10 -16.80 27.37 11.89
C ALA A 10 -15.90 27.02 10.68
N ALA A 11 -14.93 27.88 10.37
CA ALA A 11 -13.98 27.66 9.28
C ALA A 11 -13.07 26.44 9.55
N ALA A 12 -12.58 26.29 10.78
CA ALA A 12 -11.80 25.12 11.19
C ALA A 12 -12.60 23.81 11.03
N ARG A 13 -13.86 23.79 11.50
CA ARG A 13 -14.75 22.63 11.34
C ARG A 13 -15.03 22.30 9.87
N LEU A 14 -15.17 23.31 9.01
CA LEU A 14 -15.35 23.10 7.58
C LEU A 14 -14.10 22.48 6.95
N ALA A 15 -12.91 23.00 7.27
CA ALA A 15 -11.63 22.48 6.76
C ALA A 15 -11.42 21.00 7.15
N VAL A 16 -11.72 20.63 8.40
CA VAL A 16 -11.63 19.23 8.88
C VAL A 16 -12.59 18.31 8.13
N ARG A 17 -13.84 18.76 7.93
CA ARG A 17 -14.84 17.99 7.19
C ARG A 17 -14.41 17.77 5.75
N SER A 18 -13.90 18.81 5.08
CA SER A 18 -13.39 18.72 3.70
C SER A 18 -12.18 17.79 3.60
N GLY A 19 -11.23 17.89 4.53
CA GLY A 19 -10.06 17.01 4.58
C GLY A 19 -10.41 15.53 4.72
N PHE A 20 -11.31 15.21 5.66
CA PHE A 20 -11.83 13.86 5.83
C PHE A 20 -12.57 13.39 4.56
N ALA A 21 -13.43 14.22 3.98
CA ALA A 21 -14.20 13.86 2.80
C ALA A 21 -13.31 13.52 1.60
N VAL A 22 -12.25 14.31 1.35
CA VAL A 22 -11.29 14.04 0.28
C VAL A 22 -10.56 12.71 0.50
N CYS A 23 -10.09 12.44 1.72
CA CYS A 23 -9.41 11.17 2.03
C CYS A 23 -10.37 9.97 1.94
N ALA A 24 -11.60 10.12 2.45
CA ALA A 24 -12.61 9.07 2.40
C ALA A 24 -13.03 8.76 0.96
N LEU A 25 -13.30 9.79 0.15
CA LEU A 25 -13.61 9.64 -1.27
C LEU A 25 -12.48 8.93 -2.01
N THR A 26 -11.23 9.34 -1.74
CA THR A 26 -10.04 8.73 -2.35
C THR A 26 -9.91 7.26 -1.95
N LEU A 27 -10.14 6.91 -0.68
CA LEU A 27 -10.12 5.52 -0.22
C LEU A 27 -11.23 4.67 -0.88
N VAL A 28 -12.44 5.21 -0.98
CA VAL A 28 -13.58 4.52 -1.63
C VAL A 28 -13.27 4.29 -3.11
N SER A 29 -12.82 5.31 -3.84
CA SER A 29 -12.40 5.16 -5.24
C SER A 29 -11.28 4.14 -5.40
N ALA A 30 -10.29 4.15 -4.49
CA ALA A 30 -9.21 3.17 -4.48
C ALA A 30 -9.67 1.72 -4.33
N VAL A 31 -10.85 1.47 -3.75
CA VAL A 31 -11.41 0.14 -3.53
C VAL A 31 -12.39 -0.25 -4.64
N PHE A 32 -13.35 0.62 -4.95
CA PHE A 32 -14.48 0.25 -5.80
C PHE A 32 -14.24 0.44 -7.29
N LEU A 33 -13.22 1.20 -7.69
CA LEU A 33 -12.89 1.44 -9.10
C LEU A 33 -11.72 0.57 -9.61
N GLN A 34 -11.20 -0.37 -8.82
CA GLN A 34 -9.96 -1.08 -9.20
C GLN A 34 -10.08 -1.87 -10.50
N LYS A 35 -11.25 -2.48 -10.78
CA LYS A 35 -11.51 -3.26 -12.00
C LYS A 35 -11.85 -2.40 -13.21
N ILE A 36 -12.16 -1.11 -13.02
CA ILE A 36 -12.68 -0.27 -14.09
C ILE A 36 -11.52 0.41 -14.81
N ALA A 37 -11.38 0.13 -16.10
CA ALA A 37 -10.48 0.82 -17.01
C ALA A 37 -11.21 1.93 -17.76
N LEU A 38 -10.44 2.88 -18.30
CA LEU A 38 -10.98 3.88 -19.19
C LEU A 38 -11.46 3.20 -20.50
N PRO A 39 -12.73 3.36 -20.91
CA PRO A 39 -13.24 2.75 -22.13
C PRO A 39 -12.42 3.13 -23.36
N GLY A 40 -12.21 2.17 -24.26
CA GLY A 40 -11.46 2.39 -25.51
C GLY A 40 -9.93 2.28 -25.38
N THR A 41 -9.42 1.96 -24.19
CA THR A 41 -7.98 1.80 -23.94
C THR A 41 -7.51 0.34 -23.93
N GLY A 42 -8.39 -0.61 -24.23
CA GLY A 42 -8.10 -2.05 -24.15
C GLY A 42 -7.72 -2.53 -22.74
N GLY A 43 -8.21 -1.84 -21.70
CA GLY A 43 -7.91 -2.18 -20.31
C GLY A 43 -6.56 -1.70 -19.80
N LEU A 44 -5.77 -0.98 -20.62
CA LEU A 44 -4.41 -0.56 -20.27
C LEU A 44 -4.37 0.54 -19.20
N TYR A 45 -5.36 1.43 -19.19
CA TYR A 45 -5.37 2.57 -18.28
C TYR A 45 -6.49 2.43 -17.23
N PRO A 46 -6.17 2.08 -15.97
CA PRO A 46 -7.16 2.01 -14.91
C PRO A 46 -7.77 3.39 -14.66
N LEU A 47 -9.08 3.47 -14.43
CA LEU A 47 -9.79 4.73 -14.19
C LEU A 47 -9.22 5.50 -12.99
N ASN A 48 -8.74 4.77 -11.98
CA ASN A 48 -8.05 5.34 -10.82
C ASN A 48 -6.83 6.20 -11.16
N LEU A 49 -6.17 5.95 -12.29
CA LEU A 49 -5.07 6.79 -12.78
C LEU A 49 -5.51 8.24 -12.99
N PHE A 50 -6.73 8.45 -13.46
CA PHE A 50 -7.25 9.78 -13.79
C PHE A 50 -7.96 10.41 -12.59
N VAL A 51 -8.74 9.60 -11.87
CA VAL A 51 -9.46 10.03 -10.67
C VAL A 51 -8.49 10.53 -9.61
N PHE A 52 -7.35 9.87 -9.41
CA PHE A 52 -6.43 10.22 -8.34
C PHE A 52 -5.83 11.64 -8.50
N PRO A 53 -5.15 11.99 -9.60
CA PRO A 53 -4.71 13.36 -9.86
C PRO A 53 -5.87 14.36 -9.90
N ALA A 54 -7.02 14.02 -10.48
CA ALA A 54 -8.17 14.93 -10.56
C ALA A 54 -8.69 15.33 -9.17
N VAL A 55 -8.85 14.36 -8.27
CA VAL A 55 -9.24 14.61 -6.87
C VAL A 55 -8.18 15.42 -6.15
N THR A 56 -6.88 15.13 -6.37
CA THR A 56 -5.79 15.91 -5.76
C THR A 56 -5.79 17.36 -6.22
N ILE A 57 -5.90 17.60 -7.53
CA ILE A 57 -5.93 18.95 -8.11
C ILE A 57 -7.15 19.70 -7.60
N ALA A 58 -8.34 19.09 -7.63
CA ALA A 58 -9.55 19.71 -7.12
C ALA A 58 -9.42 20.07 -5.62
N ALA A 59 -8.87 19.17 -4.80
CA ALA A 59 -8.66 19.42 -3.38
C ALA A 59 -7.58 20.48 -3.11
N PHE A 60 -6.53 20.56 -3.93
CA PHE A 60 -5.53 21.62 -3.87
C PHE A 60 -6.11 22.99 -4.23
N LEU A 61 -6.87 23.07 -5.35
CA LEU A 61 -7.55 24.30 -5.75
C LEU A 61 -8.59 24.75 -4.72
N ALA A 62 -9.21 23.82 -4.00
CA ALA A 62 -10.12 24.09 -2.89
C ALA A 62 -9.39 24.45 -1.57
N GLY A 63 -8.05 24.48 -1.53
CA GLY A 63 -7.27 24.77 -0.34
C GLY A 63 -7.32 23.68 0.75
N VAL A 64 -7.82 22.49 0.42
CA VAL A 64 -7.89 21.34 1.34
C VAL A 64 -6.54 20.62 1.41
N LEU A 65 -5.84 20.56 0.27
CA LEU A 65 -4.48 20.05 0.18
C LEU A 65 -3.50 21.19 -0.10
N GLU A 66 -2.28 21.04 0.39
CA GLU A 66 -1.14 21.92 0.10
C GLU A 66 0.07 21.11 -0.35
N ILE A 67 1.03 21.78 -1.00
CA ILE A 67 2.25 21.15 -1.48
C ILE A 67 3.24 20.99 -0.32
N ASN A 68 3.73 19.77 -0.09
CA ASN A 68 4.89 19.56 0.76
C ASN A 68 6.17 19.85 -0.03
N THR A 69 6.69 21.08 0.07
CA THR A 69 7.85 21.55 -0.71
C THR A 69 9.06 20.63 -0.62
N ILE A 70 9.33 20.05 0.56
CA ILE A 70 10.45 19.12 0.74
C ILE A 70 10.22 17.84 -0.08
N ALA A 71 8.99 17.29 -0.05
CA ALA A 71 8.65 16.14 -0.87
C ALA A 71 8.73 16.48 -2.37
N LEU A 72 8.25 17.67 -2.77
CA LEU A 72 8.34 18.15 -4.16
C LEU A 72 9.78 18.23 -4.66
N VAL A 73 10.71 18.74 -3.86
CA VAL A 73 12.13 18.84 -4.26
C VAL A 73 12.73 17.46 -4.50
N TRP A 74 12.52 16.50 -3.58
CA TRP A 74 13.02 15.13 -3.75
C TRP A 74 12.33 14.40 -4.91
N TYR A 75 11.05 14.68 -5.10
CA TYR A 75 10.28 14.17 -6.23
C TYR A 75 10.81 14.70 -7.56
N ALA A 76 11.03 16.01 -7.68
CA ALA A 76 11.59 16.65 -8.86
C ALA A 76 13.00 16.13 -9.15
N LEU A 77 13.85 15.98 -8.12
CA LEU A 77 15.17 15.38 -8.26
C LEU A 77 15.08 13.95 -8.81
N PHE A 78 14.16 13.13 -8.27
CA PHE A 78 13.93 11.78 -8.77
C PHE A 78 13.50 11.79 -10.24
N VAL A 79 12.54 12.64 -10.62
CA VAL A 79 12.06 12.75 -12.01
C VAL A 79 13.18 13.18 -12.95
N SER A 80 14.03 14.13 -12.55
CA SER A 80 15.20 14.55 -13.31
C SER A 80 16.22 13.41 -13.49
N LEU A 81 16.49 12.64 -12.43
CA LEU A 81 17.35 11.46 -12.51
C LEU A 81 16.73 10.36 -13.37
N GLY A 82 15.41 10.19 -13.35
CA GLY A 82 14.70 9.28 -14.23
C GLY A 82 14.73 9.71 -15.70
N ALA A 83 14.66 11.01 -15.97
CA ALA A 83 14.88 11.55 -17.32
C ALA A 83 16.32 11.32 -17.79
N LEU A 84 17.31 11.51 -16.92
CA LEU A 84 18.71 11.20 -17.20
C LEU A 84 18.92 9.70 -17.48
N SER A 85 18.34 8.84 -16.64
CA SER A 85 18.32 7.38 -16.85
C SER A 85 17.69 7.00 -18.19
N THR A 86 16.58 7.64 -18.56
CA THR A 86 15.92 7.45 -19.86
C THR A 86 16.85 7.84 -21.02
N ALA A 87 17.54 8.99 -20.90
CA ALA A 87 18.41 9.52 -21.95
C ALA A 87 19.72 8.72 -22.13
N LEU A 88 20.27 8.19 -21.03
CA LEU A 88 21.55 7.47 -21.02
C LEU A 88 21.39 5.94 -21.02
N SER A 89 20.16 5.43 -21.03
CA SER A 89 19.95 4.00 -21.00
C SER A 89 20.45 3.34 -22.29
N PRO A 90 21.20 2.23 -22.18
CA PRO A 90 21.59 1.42 -23.33
C PRO A 90 20.47 0.50 -23.82
N SER A 91 19.31 0.44 -23.13
CA SER A 91 18.22 -0.47 -23.49
C SER A 91 17.36 0.14 -24.61
N PRO A 92 17.10 -0.59 -25.71
CA PRO A 92 16.19 -0.12 -26.76
C PRO A 92 14.72 -0.11 -26.31
N HIS A 93 14.41 -0.67 -25.15
CA HIS A 93 13.05 -0.80 -24.62
C HIS A 93 12.68 0.28 -23.60
N VAL A 94 13.51 1.31 -23.44
CA VAL A 94 13.15 2.44 -22.58
C VAL A 94 11.91 3.15 -23.11
N SER A 95 11.01 3.48 -22.18
CA SER A 95 9.75 4.14 -22.50
C SER A 95 9.64 5.46 -21.73
N ALA A 96 9.73 6.57 -22.46
CA ALA A 96 9.43 7.90 -21.92
C ALA A 96 7.98 8.00 -21.43
N LEU A 97 7.05 7.24 -22.03
CA LEU A 97 5.67 7.13 -21.57
C LEU A 97 5.58 6.48 -20.19
N SER A 98 6.41 5.46 -19.91
CA SER A 98 6.48 4.84 -18.58
C SER A 98 6.98 5.84 -17.53
N LEU A 99 7.93 6.71 -17.88
CA LEU A 99 8.33 7.82 -17.00
C LEU A 99 7.19 8.82 -16.80
N GLY A 100 6.52 9.24 -17.88
CA GLY A 100 5.36 10.15 -17.79
C GLY A 100 4.24 9.58 -16.91
N PHE A 101 3.97 8.27 -17.04
CA PHE A 101 3.00 7.57 -16.23
C PHE A 101 3.40 7.51 -14.76
N PHE A 102 4.68 7.25 -14.45
CA PHE A 102 5.23 7.43 -13.10
C PHE A 102 4.97 8.84 -12.58
N VAL A 103 5.29 9.85 -13.39
CA VAL A 103 5.16 11.26 -13.00
C VAL A 103 3.71 11.60 -12.64
N VAL A 104 2.74 11.12 -13.41
CA VAL A 104 1.33 11.39 -13.12
C VAL A 104 0.85 10.60 -11.91
N ALA A 105 1.18 9.31 -11.81
CA ALA A 105 0.69 8.44 -10.76
C ALA A 105 1.20 8.81 -9.36
N GLN A 106 2.47 9.24 -9.25
CA GLN A 106 3.14 9.52 -7.98
C GLN A 106 3.01 10.96 -7.50
N PHE A 107 2.79 11.91 -8.41
CA PHE A 107 2.69 13.33 -8.08
C PHE A 107 1.71 13.65 -6.94
N PRO A 108 0.53 13.01 -6.84
CA PRO A 108 -0.37 13.23 -5.72
C PRO A 108 0.22 13.02 -4.31
N LEU A 109 1.28 12.21 -4.17
CA LEU A 109 1.96 11.98 -2.89
C LEU A 109 2.84 13.17 -2.46
N VAL A 110 3.05 14.16 -3.32
CA VAL A 110 3.69 15.45 -2.96
C VAL A 110 2.79 16.29 -2.07
N PHE A 111 1.48 16.08 -2.13
CA PHE A 111 0.52 16.89 -1.38
C PHE A 111 0.34 16.38 0.04
N ARG A 112 -0.18 17.25 0.91
CA ARG A 112 -0.65 16.90 2.25
C ARG A 112 -1.88 17.72 2.61
N ASN A 113 -2.60 17.33 3.65
CA ASN A 113 -3.72 18.13 4.14
C ASN A 113 -3.23 19.48 4.70
N ALA A 114 -3.90 20.56 4.33
CA ALA A 114 -3.58 21.90 4.81
C ALA A 114 -4.01 22.12 6.28
N SER A 115 -5.01 21.36 6.76
CA SER A 115 -5.46 21.43 8.15
C SER A 115 -4.50 20.72 9.08
N SER A 116 -4.14 21.37 10.19
CA SER A 116 -3.38 20.77 11.29
C SER A 116 -4.23 19.83 12.16
N GLU A 117 -5.55 19.89 12.02
CA GLU A 117 -6.46 19.08 12.82
C GLU A 117 -6.49 17.64 12.35
N ASN A 118 -6.22 16.75 13.29
CA ASN A 118 -5.86 15.39 12.98
C ASN A 118 -7.08 14.45 13.05
N PHE A 119 -7.79 14.29 11.93
CA PHE A 119 -8.92 13.35 11.79
C PHE A 119 -8.47 11.88 11.57
N GLN A 120 -7.21 11.54 11.86
CA GLN A 120 -6.63 10.20 11.74
C GLN A 120 -7.48 9.08 12.34
N ARG A 121 -7.94 9.24 13.58
CA ARG A 121 -8.75 8.22 14.26
C ARG A 121 -10.06 7.97 13.50
N ARG A 122 -10.68 9.03 12.99
CA ARG A 122 -11.90 8.95 12.17
C ARG A 122 -11.62 8.22 10.86
N MET A 123 -10.48 8.51 10.21
CA MET A 123 -10.07 7.86 8.98
C MET A 123 -9.78 6.36 9.18
N MET A 124 -9.10 5.98 10.26
CA MET A 124 -8.89 4.56 10.61
C MET A 124 -10.22 3.85 10.89
N SER A 125 -11.16 4.51 11.57
CA SER A 125 -12.48 3.92 11.86
C SER A 125 -13.28 3.71 10.57
N PHE A 126 -13.21 4.69 9.66
CA PHE A 126 -13.80 4.57 8.34
C PHE A 126 -13.16 3.45 7.51
N LEU A 127 -11.83 3.35 7.48
CA LEU A 127 -11.10 2.24 6.85
C LEU A 127 -11.55 0.89 7.38
N SER A 128 -11.60 0.71 8.71
CA SER A 128 -12.08 -0.55 9.30
C SER A 128 -13.54 -0.83 8.91
N THR A 129 -14.37 0.20 8.74
CA THR A 129 -15.78 0.04 8.34
C THR A 129 -15.87 -0.42 6.88
N VAL A 130 -15.16 0.25 5.97
CA VAL A 130 -15.05 -0.17 4.57
C VAL A 130 -14.48 -1.58 4.47
N GLY A 131 -13.45 -1.89 5.26
CA GLY A 131 -12.87 -3.23 5.38
C GLY A 131 -13.89 -4.28 5.79
N CYS A 132 -14.70 -4.02 6.83
CA CYS A 132 -15.74 -4.95 7.26
C CYS A 132 -16.81 -5.17 6.18
N VAL A 133 -17.21 -4.10 5.47
CA VAL A 133 -18.15 -4.19 4.35
C VAL A 133 -17.56 -5.04 3.22
N CYS A 134 -16.31 -4.76 2.80
CA CYS A 134 -15.62 -5.55 1.77
C CYS A 134 -15.43 -7.00 2.20
N ALA A 135 -15.09 -7.26 3.47
CA ALA A 135 -14.92 -8.60 4.01
C ALA A 135 -16.24 -9.37 3.98
N LEU A 136 -17.35 -8.75 4.41
CA LEU A 136 -18.68 -9.36 4.34
C LEU A 136 -19.05 -9.69 2.89
N ILE A 137 -18.85 -8.76 1.96
CA ILE A 137 -19.08 -8.98 0.53
C ILE A 137 -18.21 -10.14 0.02
N GLY A 138 -16.94 -10.21 0.40
CA GLY A 138 -16.05 -11.29 0.00
C GLY A 138 -16.43 -12.66 0.57
N VAL A 139 -16.92 -12.71 1.80
CA VAL A 139 -17.49 -13.94 2.40
C VAL A 139 -18.75 -14.36 1.66
N LEU A 140 -19.66 -13.42 1.38
CA LEU A 140 -20.88 -13.69 0.62
C LEU A 140 -20.57 -14.13 -0.82
N GLN A 141 -19.58 -13.53 -1.48
CA GLN A 141 -19.08 -13.95 -2.78
C GLN A 141 -18.56 -15.40 -2.72
N PHE A 142 -17.72 -15.72 -1.72
CA PHE A 142 -17.15 -17.05 -1.58
C PHE A 142 -18.21 -18.12 -1.31
N VAL A 143 -19.13 -17.87 -0.36
CA VAL A 143 -20.21 -18.82 -0.02
C VAL A 143 -21.23 -18.90 -1.16
N GLY A 144 -21.56 -17.76 -1.77
CA GLY A 144 -22.53 -17.66 -2.85
C GLY A 144 -22.17 -18.51 -4.06
N GLN A 145 -20.88 -18.70 -4.36
CA GLN A 145 -20.46 -19.54 -5.48
C GLN A 145 -20.95 -21.00 -5.37
N PHE A 146 -21.17 -21.51 -4.15
CA PHE A 146 -21.68 -22.86 -3.90
C PHE A 146 -23.20 -22.95 -3.97
N VAL A 147 -23.91 -21.83 -3.87
CA VAL A 147 -25.38 -21.77 -3.83
C VAL A 147 -25.96 -21.33 -5.16
N VAL A 148 -25.42 -20.25 -5.73
CA VAL A 148 -25.91 -19.64 -6.99
C VAL A 148 -24.96 -19.84 -8.17
N GLY A 149 -23.82 -20.51 -7.94
CA GLY A 149 -22.79 -20.74 -8.95
C GLY A 149 -21.79 -19.58 -9.10
N PRO A 150 -20.62 -19.85 -9.69
CA PRO A 150 -19.55 -18.86 -9.83
C PRO A 150 -19.90 -17.72 -10.77
N ASP A 151 -20.76 -17.94 -11.77
CA ASP A 151 -21.13 -16.88 -12.73
C ASP A 151 -21.90 -15.73 -12.04
N VAL A 152 -22.81 -16.06 -11.11
CA VAL A 152 -23.56 -15.07 -10.33
C VAL A 152 -22.70 -14.49 -9.20
N ALA A 153 -21.96 -15.33 -8.49
CA ALA A 153 -21.13 -14.89 -7.36
C ALA A 153 -20.00 -13.95 -7.79
N PHE A 154 -19.43 -14.16 -8.99
CA PHE A 154 -18.36 -13.36 -9.56
C PHE A 154 -18.87 -12.51 -10.74
N PHE A 155 -20.05 -11.91 -10.59
CA PHE A 155 -20.73 -11.20 -11.69
C PHE A 155 -19.87 -10.12 -12.36
N LEU A 156 -19.09 -9.33 -11.60
CA LEU A 156 -18.19 -8.33 -12.22
C LEU A 156 -17.09 -8.99 -13.04
N ASP A 157 -16.54 -10.12 -12.58
CA ASP A 157 -15.48 -10.80 -13.32
C ASP A 157 -15.97 -11.51 -14.59
N LYS A 158 -17.26 -11.87 -14.60
CA LYS A 158 -17.89 -12.67 -15.66
C LYS A 158 -18.67 -11.84 -16.66
N HIS A 159 -19.15 -10.67 -16.26
CA HIS A 159 -20.05 -9.84 -17.07
C HIS A 159 -19.55 -8.43 -17.33
N LEU A 160 -18.47 -7.98 -16.69
CA LEU A 160 -17.87 -6.69 -17.04
C LEU A 160 -17.22 -6.79 -18.44
N PRO A 161 -17.57 -5.90 -19.39
CA PRO A 161 -16.99 -5.95 -20.72
C PRO A 161 -15.46 -5.77 -20.69
N GLU A 162 -14.75 -6.51 -21.55
CA GLU A 162 -13.28 -6.48 -21.60
C GLU A 162 -12.74 -5.06 -21.89
N ASN A 163 -13.46 -4.26 -22.68
CA ASN A 163 -13.06 -2.88 -23.03
C ASN A 163 -13.15 -1.88 -21.87
N VAL A 164 -13.79 -2.24 -20.75
CA VAL A 164 -13.86 -1.44 -19.52
C VAL A 164 -13.22 -2.14 -18.32
N THR A 165 -12.62 -3.30 -18.53
CA THR A 165 -11.94 -4.08 -17.50
C THR A 165 -10.44 -3.80 -17.54
N VAL A 166 -9.81 -3.60 -16.38
CA VAL A 166 -8.35 -3.43 -16.31
C VAL A 166 -7.66 -4.74 -16.71
N ALA A 167 -6.77 -4.65 -17.69
CA ALA A 167 -6.03 -5.79 -18.22
C ALA A 167 -4.79 -6.13 -17.35
N GLY A 168 -4.26 -7.34 -17.53
CA GLY A 168 -3.00 -7.77 -16.90
C GLY A 168 -3.12 -8.27 -15.45
N TYR A 169 -4.35 -8.46 -14.95
CA TYR A 169 -4.62 -9.03 -13.63
C TYR A 169 -5.48 -10.27 -13.75
N ASN A 170 -5.30 -11.23 -12.83
CA ASN A 170 -6.14 -12.42 -12.77
C ASN A 170 -7.15 -12.32 -11.62
N SER A 171 -8.36 -11.88 -11.96
CA SER A 171 -9.42 -11.69 -10.96
C SER A 171 -10.13 -12.98 -10.57
N LEU A 172 -10.12 -14.01 -11.41
CA LEU A 172 -10.72 -15.32 -11.19
C LEU A 172 -9.65 -16.41 -10.98
N ILE A 173 -9.19 -16.53 -9.74
CA ILE A 173 -8.14 -17.49 -9.38
C ILE A 173 -8.78 -18.73 -8.73
N PRO A 174 -8.63 -19.94 -9.29
CA PRO A 174 -9.09 -21.17 -8.64
C PRO A 174 -8.21 -21.50 -7.42
N LEU A 175 -8.73 -22.24 -6.45
CA LEU A 175 -7.98 -22.60 -5.22
C LEU A 175 -6.65 -23.29 -5.53
N TYR A 176 -6.71 -24.27 -6.44
CA TYR A 176 -5.59 -24.99 -7.02
C TYR A 176 -5.88 -25.20 -8.51
N TRP A 177 -4.88 -25.65 -9.27
CA TRP A 177 -5.04 -25.93 -10.70
C TRP A 177 -6.22 -26.88 -10.93
N SER A 178 -7.14 -26.54 -11.84
CA SER A 178 -8.40 -27.28 -12.12
C SER A 178 -9.49 -27.28 -11.03
N SER A 179 -9.32 -26.57 -9.91
CA SER A 179 -10.38 -26.47 -8.90
C SER A 179 -11.61 -25.74 -9.45
N PRO A 180 -12.84 -26.25 -9.23
CA PRO A 180 -14.07 -25.53 -9.55
C PRO A 180 -14.38 -24.39 -8.56
N VAL A 181 -13.61 -24.30 -7.48
CA VAL A 181 -13.79 -23.30 -6.42
C VAL A 181 -12.80 -22.16 -6.62
N TYR A 182 -13.33 -20.95 -6.66
CA TYR A 182 -12.59 -19.71 -6.84
C TYR A 182 -12.36 -18.98 -5.52
N LYS A 183 -11.21 -18.30 -5.46
CA LYS A 183 -10.81 -17.41 -4.38
C LYS A 183 -11.62 -16.13 -4.41
N SER A 184 -12.01 -15.61 -3.24
CA SER A 184 -12.72 -14.35 -3.16
C SER A 184 -11.81 -13.15 -3.45
N ASN A 185 -12.28 -12.24 -4.30
CA ASN A 185 -11.65 -10.95 -4.56
C ASN A 185 -12.49 -9.78 -4.02
N GLY A 186 -13.49 -10.06 -3.16
CA GLY A 186 -14.38 -9.05 -2.60
C GLY A 186 -15.19 -8.29 -3.66
N VAL A 187 -15.45 -8.92 -4.83
CA VAL A 187 -16.13 -8.37 -6.01
C VAL A 187 -15.40 -7.22 -6.71
N PHE A 188 -14.80 -6.28 -5.98
CA PHE A 188 -14.27 -5.04 -6.54
C PHE A 188 -12.75 -5.03 -6.76
N PHE A 189 -12.00 -5.89 -6.06
CA PHE A 189 -10.54 -5.87 -6.13
C PHE A 189 -10.03 -6.63 -7.35
N LEU A 190 -8.93 -6.14 -7.93
CA LEU A 190 -8.34 -6.72 -9.14
C LEU A 190 -7.98 -8.20 -8.98
N GLU A 191 -7.51 -8.59 -7.81
CA GLU A 191 -7.16 -9.97 -7.49
C GLU A 191 -7.46 -10.27 -6.02
N PRO A 192 -7.58 -11.56 -5.63
CA PRO A 192 -7.63 -11.98 -4.23
C PRO A 192 -6.45 -11.46 -3.38
N SER A 193 -5.28 -11.21 -4.00
CA SER A 193 -4.10 -10.62 -3.33
C SER A 193 -4.36 -9.19 -2.84
N PHE A 194 -4.94 -8.33 -3.68
CA PHE A 194 -5.32 -6.96 -3.35
C PHE A 194 -6.38 -6.93 -2.25
N PHE A 195 -7.40 -7.79 -2.37
CA PHE A 195 -8.44 -7.93 -1.35
C PHE A 195 -7.86 -8.32 0.00
N CYS A 196 -7.04 -9.37 0.03
CA CYS A 196 -6.38 -9.85 1.25
C CYS A 196 -5.49 -8.77 1.89
N GLN A 197 -4.69 -8.06 1.09
CA GLN A 197 -3.83 -6.98 1.59
C GLN A 197 -4.66 -5.82 2.19
N PHE A 198 -5.73 -5.41 1.52
CA PHE A 198 -6.62 -4.36 2.01
C PHE A 198 -7.29 -4.75 3.34
N LEU A 199 -7.84 -5.97 3.44
CA LEU A 199 -8.43 -6.47 4.67
C LEU A 199 -7.41 -6.56 5.80
N ALA A 200 -6.17 -6.93 5.50
CA ALA A 200 -5.10 -6.97 6.49
C ALA A 200 -4.77 -5.56 7.02
N VAL A 201 -4.72 -4.54 6.15
CA VAL A 201 -4.55 -3.14 6.57
C VAL A 201 -5.75 -2.66 7.41
N ALA A 202 -6.98 -3.04 7.04
CA ALA A 202 -8.18 -2.74 7.83
C ALA A 202 -8.20 -3.43 9.20
N LEU A 203 -7.71 -4.67 9.28
CA LEU A 203 -7.53 -5.40 10.54
C LEU A 203 -6.52 -4.70 11.45
N VAL A 204 -5.40 -4.23 10.90
CA VAL A 204 -4.43 -3.41 11.64
C VAL A 204 -5.09 -2.13 12.17
N ALA A 205 -5.90 -1.47 11.36
CA ALA A 205 -6.65 -0.28 11.80
C ALA A 205 -7.61 -0.60 12.97
N GLU A 206 -8.35 -1.70 12.90
CA GLU A 206 -9.25 -2.16 13.97
C GLU A 206 -8.50 -2.48 15.26
N LEU A 207 -7.36 -3.16 15.18
CA LEU A 207 -6.50 -3.46 16.32
C LEU A 207 -5.95 -2.19 16.98
N VAL A 208 -5.57 -1.19 16.18
CA VAL A 208 -5.06 0.10 16.70
C VAL A 208 -6.16 0.93 17.37
N LEU A 209 -7.43 0.81 16.92
CA LEU A 209 -8.54 1.60 17.45
C LEU A 209 -9.13 1.10 18.78
N GLY A 210 -8.77 -0.12 19.20
CA GLY A 210 -9.46 -0.84 20.27
C GLY A 210 -10.55 -1.71 19.67
N SER A 211 -10.15 -2.93 19.29
CA SER A 211 -10.90 -3.83 18.43
C SER A 211 -12.23 -4.30 19.02
N THR A 212 -13.27 -4.38 18.19
CA THR A 212 -14.47 -5.16 18.51
C THR A 212 -14.33 -6.60 17.98
N ALA A 213 -14.65 -7.60 18.81
CA ALA A 213 -14.49 -9.00 18.44
C ALA A 213 -15.23 -9.35 17.14
N LEU A 214 -16.44 -8.83 16.95
CA LEU A 214 -17.23 -9.03 15.73
C LEU A 214 -16.51 -8.54 14.47
N ARG A 215 -15.90 -7.35 14.50
CA ARG A 215 -15.18 -6.81 13.34
C ARG A 215 -13.92 -7.60 13.04
N LEU A 216 -13.19 -8.03 14.07
CA LEU A 216 -12.04 -8.93 13.90
C LEU A 216 -12.46 -10.24 13.23
N VAL A 217 -13.57 -10.84 13.68
CA VAL A 217 -14.11 -12.08 13.08
C VAL A 217 -14.49 -11.86 11.61
N ILE A 218 -15.24 -10.80 11.30
CA ILE A 218 -15.65 -10.49 9.92
C ILE A 218 -14.42 -10.29 9.01
N LEU A 219 -13.47 -9.46 9.42
CA LEU A 219 -12.24 -9.19 8.66
C LEU A 219 -11.41 -10.46 8.47
N THR A 220 -11.30 -11.29 9.51
CA THR A 220 -10.55 -12.56 9.46
C THR A 220 -11.24 -13.58 8.55
N ALA A 221 -12.56 -13.69 8.61
CA ALA A 221 -13.33 -14.55 7.70
C ALA A 221 -13.14 -14.15 6.23
N GLY A 222 -13.16 -12.84 5.94
CA GLY A 222 -12.86 -12.32 4.60
C GLY A 222 -11.43 -12.65 4.14
N LEU A 223 -10.44 -12.49 5.04
CA LEU A 223 -9.04 -12.87 4.77
C LEU A 223 -8.91 -14.36 4.41
N LEU A 224 -9.58 -15.24 5.17
CA LEU A 224 -9.58 -16.68 4.89
C LEU A 224 -10.24 -17.00 3.54
N CYS A 225 -11.38 -16.37 3.23
CA CYS A 225 -12.09 -16.57 1.95
C CYS A 225 -11.28 -16.08 0.73
N SER A 226 -10.29 -15.22 0.92
CA SER A 226 -9.39 -14.80 -0.16
C SER A 226 -8.39 -15.88 -0.58
N TYR A 227 -8.10 -16.86 0.29
CA TYR A 227 -7.05 -17.89 0.09
C TYR A 227 -5.73 -17.32 -0.48
N SER A 228 -5.37 -16.11 -0.06
CA SER A 228 -4.17 -15.40 -0.49
C SER A 228 -3.23 -15.14 0.68
N GLY A 229 -1.95 -15.45 0.49
CA GLY A 229 -0.93 -15.32 1.54
C GLY A 229 -0.41 -13.90 1.75
N THR A 230 -0.61 -12.97 0.81
CA THR A 230 0.09 -11.66 0.85
C THR A 230 -0.34 -10.77 2.02
N GLY A 231 -1.62 -10.72 2.38
CA GLY A 231 -2.06 -9.99 3.57
C GLY A 231 -1.61 -10.68 4.86
N LEU A 232 -1.57 -12.02 4.85
CA LEU A 232 -1.12 -12.82 5.98
C LEU A 232 0.37 -12.64 6.28
N THR A 233 1.23 -12.49 5.27
CA THR A 233 2.66 -12.19 5.50
C THR A 233 2.84 -10.83 6.16
N MET A 234 2.07 -9.82 5.77
CA MET A 234 2.08 -8.52 6.44
C MET A 234 1.65 -8.63 7.91
N LEU A 235 0.57 -9.36 8.18
CA LEU A 235 0.10 -9.58 9.56
C LEU A 235 1.10 -10.39 10.38
N ALA A 236 1.72 -11.42 9.80
CA ALA A 236 2.73 -12.23 10.45
C ALA A 236 3.94 -11.39 10.89
N LEU A 237 4.30 -10.36 10.12
CA LEU A 237 5.35 -9.41 10.51
C LEU A 237 4.85 -8.34 11.49
N PHE A 238 3.59 -7.88 11.38
CA PHE A 238 3.06 -6.81 12.24
C PHE A 238 2.64 -7.27 13.64
N LEU A 239 1.90 -8.38 13.73
CA LEU A 239 1.28 -8.86 14.96
C LEU A 239 2.27 -9.16 16.11
N PRO A 240 3.47 -9.73 15.88
CA PRO A 240 4.44 -9.92 16.95
C PRO A 240 4.78 -8.60 17.66
N PHE A 241 5.11 -7.55 16.91
CA PHE A 241 5.45 -6.25 17.48
C PHE A 241 4.24 -5.60 18.16
N TYR A 242 3.05 -5.74 17.59
CA TYR A 242 1.82 -5.24 18.20
C TYR A 242 1.58 -5.89 19.57
N PHE A 243 1.59 -7.23 19.65
CA PHE A 243 1.31 -7.93 20.90
C PHE A 243 2.39 -7.70 21.95
N LEU A 244 3.67 -7.65 21.57
CA LEU A 244 4.77 -7.32 22.49
C LEU A 244 4.60 -5.91 23.07
N ARG A 245 4.25 -4.92 22.25
CA ARG A 245 4.05 -3.53 22.69
C ARG A 245 2.84 -3.35 23.60
N HIS A 246 1.79 -4.14 23.40
CA HIS A 246 0.54 -4.05 24.16
C HIS A 246 0.46 -5.04 25.34
N GLY A 247 1.55 -5.71 25.70
CA GLY A 247 1.59 -6.61 26.86
C GLY A 247 0.83 -7.93 26.70
N HIS A 248 0.39 -8.26 25.47
CA HIS A 248 -0.34 -9.49 25.16
C HIS A 248 0.60 -10.61 24.67
N SER A 249 1.84 -10.64 25.16
CA SER A 249 2.87 -11.60 24.73
C SER A 249 2.43 -13.05 24.91
N ARG A 250 1.64 -13.37 25.94
CA ARG A 250 1.09 -14.71 26.17
C ARG A 250 0.15 -15.16 25.05
N LEU A 251 -0.72 -14.26 24.57
CA LEU A 251 -1.62 -14.55 23.45
C LEU A 251 -0.84 -14.75 22.14
N PHE A 252 0.22 -13.96 21.95
CA PHE A 252 1.12 -14.15 20.81
C PHE A 252 1.83 -15.50 20.86
N VAL A 253 2.42 -15.88 22.00
CA VAL A 253 3.07 -17.19 22.17
C VAL A 253 2.07 -18.31 21.94
N PHE A 254 0.85 -18.20 22.49
CA PHE A 254 -0.20 -19.17 22.25
C PHE A 254 -0.57 -19.28 20.77
N ALA A 255 -0.80 -18.16 20.08
CA ALA A 255 -1.12 -18.15 18.65
C ALA A 255 0.03 -18.69 17.80
N ALA A 256 1.28 -18.40 18.15
CA ALA A 256 2.47 -18.92 17.48
C ALA A 256 2.62 -20.43 17.68
N LEU A 257 2.40 -20.92 18.91
CA LEU A 257 2.39 -22.36 19.21
C LEU A 257 1.25 -23.07 18.50
N LEU A 258 0.04 -22.49 18.48
CA LEU A 258 -1.10 -23.04 17.75
C LEU A 258 -0.80 -23.09 16.24
N GLY A 259 -0.24 -22.02 15.69
CA GLY A 259 0.19 -21.99 14.29
C GLY A 259 1.25 -23.06 13.98
N LEU A 260 2.23 -23.23 14.87
CA LEU A 260 3.24 -24.28 14.76
C LEU A 260 2.62 -25.68 14.80
N VAL A 261 1.69 -25.93 15.73
CA VAL A 261 0.95 -27.19 15.82
C VAL A 261 0.16 -27.44 14.54
N LEU A 262 -0.58 -26.45 14.04
CA LEU A 262 -1.33 -26.59 12.78
C LEU A 262 -0.42 -26.88 11.59
N ILE A 263 0.78 -26.30 11.54
CA ILE A 263 1.78 -26.61 10.51
C ILE A 263 2.31 -28.04 10.68
N MET A 264 2.67 -28.45 11.89
CA MET A 264 3.23 -29.78 12.18
C MET A 264 2.24 -30.91 11.89
N PHE A 265 0.94 -30.68 12.14
CA PHE A 265 -0.12 -31.63 11.86
C PHE A 265 -0.82 -31.36 10.52
N GLY A 266 -0.21 -30.54 9.66
CA GLY A 266 -0.80 -30.09 8.41
C GLY A 266 -1.23 -31.24 7.50
N ASP A 267 -0.37 -32.23 7.32
CA ASP A 267 -0.65 -33.40 6.46
C ASP A 267 -1.80 -34.26 7.02
N ALA A 268 -1.87 -34.42 8.34
CA ALA A 268 -2.96 -35.14 9.01
C ALA A 268 -4.30 -34.38 8.97
N LEU A 269 -4.25 -33.06 8.84
CA LEU A 269 -5.41 -32.16 8.74
C LEU A 269 -5.78 -31.80 7.29
N SER A 270 -5.08 -32.38 6.29
CA SER A 270 -5.21 -32.02 4.87
C SER A 270 -5.01 -30.52 4.61
N LEU A 271 -4.12 -29.88 5.38
CA LEU A 271 -3.68 -28.50 5.20
C LEU A 271 -2.60 -28.37 4.13
N ASP A 272 -2.61 -29.25 3.12
CA ASP A 272 -1.66 -29.27 1.99
C ASP A 272 -1.53 -27.90 1.30
N ALA A 273 -2.60 -27.12 1.29
CA ALA A 273 -2.61 -25.77 0.73
C ALA A 273 -1.67 -24.80 1.48
N PHE A 274 -1.39 -25.03 2.76
CA PHE A 274 -0.49 -24.21 3.58
C PHE A 274 0.94 -24.75 3.61
N THR A 275 1.14 -26.07 3.68
CA THR A 275 2.49 -26.67 3.65
C THR A 275 3.17 -26.41 2.30
N ARG A 276 2.43 -26.48 1.18
CA ARG A 276 2.92 -26.10 -0.16
C ARG A 276 3.40 -24.66 -0.26
N ARG A 277 2.93 -23.74 0.60
CA ARG A 277 3.39 -22.33 0.62
C ARG A 277 4.81 -22.17 1.13
N ILE A 278 5.27 -23.04 2.02
CA ILE A 278 6.65 -22.98 2.52
C ILE A 278 7.60 -23.46 1.41
N SER A 279 7.22 -24.50 0.66
CA SER A 279 8.00 -24.98 -0.48
C SER A 279 8.05 -24.01 -1.66
N GLU A 280 7.13 -23.02 -1.74
CA GLU A 280 7.20 -21.99 -2.80
C GLU A 280 8.57 -21.28 -2.79
N PHE A 281 9.19 -21.03 -1.64
CA PHE A 281 10.48 -20.32 -1.60
C PHE A 281 11.66 -21.09 -2.23
N SER A 282 11.51 -22.39 -2.48
CA SER A 282 12.52 -23.21 -3.15
C SER A 282 12.20 -23.48 -4.62
N ASP A 283 10.98 -23.19 -5.06
CA ASP A 283 10.53 -23.40 -6.43
C ASP A 283 10.55 -22.09 -7.21
N VAL A 284 11.46 -21.98 -8.19
CA VAL A 284 11.66 -20.80 -9.04
C VAL A 284 10.48 -20.50 -9.98
N GLN A 285 9.54 -21.44 -10.12
CA GLN A 285 8.29 -21.27 -10.87
C GLN A 285 7.10 -20.97 -9.95
N SER A 286 7.34 -20.74 -8.66
CA SER A 286 6.28 -20.42 -7.72
C SER A 286 6.05 -18.92 -7.56
N SER A 287 4.83 -18.58 -7.14
CA SER A 287 4.44 -17.19 -6.87
C SER A 287 5.15 -16.60 -5.65
N GLY A 288 5.46 -17.41 -4.64
CA GLY A 288 6.22 -17.00 -3.45
C GLY A 288 7.67 -16.65 -3.79
N TRP A 289 8.36 -17.51 -4.53
CA TRP A 289 9.73 -17.23 -4.97
C TRP A 289 9.80 -15.98 -5.85
N ALA A 290 8.88 -15.87 -6.82
CA ALA A 290 8.78 -14.70 -7.69
C ALA A 290 8.68 -13.39 -6.91
N ARG A 291 7.80 -13.31 -5.90
CA ARG A 291 7.57 -12.07 -5.15
C ARG A 291 8.72 -11.68 -4.22
N PHE A 292 9.35 -12.65 -3.55
CA PHE A 292 10.26 -12.37 -2.45
C PHE A 292 11.74 -12.55 -2.79
N LEU A 293 12.08 -13.40 -3.76
CA LEU A 293 13.47 -13.80 -4.02
C LEU A 293 13.95 -13.44 -5.43
N SER A 294 13.08 -13.52 -6.45
CA SER A 294 13.51 -13.35 -7.85
C SER A 294 14.22 -12.03 -8.11
N MET A 295 13.75 -10.94 -7.49
CA MET A 295 14.25 -9.60 -7.78
C MET A 295 15.69 -9.42 -7.32
N PHE A 296 16.14 -10.11 -6.27
CA PHE A 296 17.56 -10.09 -5.88
C PHE A 296 18.45 -10.65 -6.99
N ARG A 297 18.02 -11.75 -7.62
CA ARG A 297 18.72 -12.37 -8.74
C ARG A 297 18.73 -11.47 -9.97
N VAL A 298 17.60 -10.86 -10.30
CA VAL A 298 17.51 -9.89 -11.41
C VAL A 298 18.46 -8.71 -11.20
N LEU A 299 18.50 -8.13 -10.00
CA LEU A 299 19.41 -7.02 -9.69
C LEU A 299 20.88 -7.43 -9.80
N GLN A 300 21.23 -8.63 -9.31
CA GLN A 300 22.59 -9.15 -9.39
C GLN A 300 23.05 -9.37 -10.83
N GLU A 301 22.20 -9.97 -11.66
CA GLU A 301 22.54 -10.33 -13.05
C GLU A 301 22.54 -9.11 -13.98
N VAL A 302 21.71 -8.09 -13.72
CA VAL A 302 21.48 -6.99 -14.66
C VAL A 302 22.03 -5.65 -14.20
N VAL A 303 21.78 -5.28 -12.94
CA VAL A 303 22.06 -3.93 -12.43
C VAL A 303 23.47 -3.87 -11.85
N PHE A 304 23.85 -4.84 -11.02
CA PHE A 304 25.15 -4.87 -10.36
C PHE A 304 26.29 -5.36 -11.27
N ALA A 305 25.98 -5.83 -12.46
CA ALA A 305 26.98 -6.26 -13.45
C ALA A 305 27.63 -5.11 -14.25
N ASN A 306 27.10 -3.88 -14.17
CA ASN A 306 27.55 -2.75 -14.98
C ASN A 306 27.46 -1.43 -14.21
N ASP A 307 28.56 -0.70 -14.08
CA ASP A 307 28.63 0.53 -13.28
C ASP A 307 27.62 1.61 -13.70
N LEU A 308 27.45 1.84 -15.01
CA LEU A 308 26.49 2.82 -15.51
C LEU A 308 25.06 2.44 -15.11
N THR A 309 24.72 1.16 -15.27
CA THR A 309 23.40 0.61 -14.90
C THR A 309 23.22 0.61 -13.39
N PHE A 310 24.27 0.39 -12.61
CA PHE A 310 24.24 0.47 -11.16
C PHE A 310 23.88 1.87 -10.67
N PHE A 311 24.50 2.91 -11.23
CA PHE A 311 24.26 4.30 -10.78
C PHE A 311 22.97 4.89 -11.34
N LEU A 312 22.65 4.65 -12.62
CA LEU A 312 21.55 5.31 -13.34
C LEU A 312 20.37 4.40 -13.67
N GLY A 313 20.51 3.08 -13.54
CA GLY A 313 19.45 2.10 -13.86
C GLY A 313 19.38 1.74 -15.34
N ARG A 314 18.48 0.80 -15.65
CA ARG A 314 18.18 0.35 -17.03
C ARG A 314 17.20 1.28 -17.76
N GLY A 315 16.60 2.25 -17.09
CA GLY A 315 15.60 3.15 -17.62
C GLY A 315 14.15 2.66 -17.44
N PRO A 316 13.17 3.57 -17.45
CA PRO A 316 11.77 3.27 -17.14
C PRO A 316 11.10 2.32 -18.15
N GLY A 317 10.32 1.36 -17.66
CA GLY A 317 9.55 0.41 -18.46
C GLY A 317 10.32 -0.83 -18.92
N THR A 318 11.62 -0.93 -18.61
CA THR A 318 12.48 -2.01 -19.12
C THR A 318 12.39 -3.31 -18.31
N VAL A 319 11.88 -3.26 -17.08
CA VAL A 319 11.87 -4.43 -16.17
C VAL A 319 11.02 -5.58 -16.70
N GLN A 320 9.87 -5.27 -17.30
CA GLN A 320 8.92 -6.28 -17.78
C GLN A 320 9.42 -7.01 -19.02
N GLU A 321 10.19 -6.32 -19.88
CA GLU A 321 10.82 -6.98 -21.02
C GLU A 321 11.92 -7.94 -20.57
N GLN A 322 12.73 -7.52 -19.59
CA GLN A 322 13.73 -8.40 -19.01
C GLN A 322 13.12 -9.67 -18.43
N PHE A 323 11.96 -9.57 -17.77
CA PHE A 323 11.28 -10.73 -17.19
C PHE A 323 10.88 -11.79 -18.23
N ARG A 324 10.61 -11.39 -19.47
CA ARG A 324 10.30 -12.33 -20.57
C ARG A 324 11.51 -13.15 -21.01
N LEU A 325 12.72 -12.69 -20.71
CA LEU A 325 13.97 -13.35 -21.05
C LEU A 325 14.47 -14.31 -19.95
N LEU A 326 13.82 -14.31 -18.78
CA LEU A 326 14.23 -15.11 -17.63
C LEU A 326 13.64 -16.52 -17.72
N SER A 327 14.41 -17.51 -17.28
CA SER A 327 13.97 -18.90 -17.16
C SER A 327 13.10 -19.18 -15.92
N PHE A 328 12.83 -18.15 -15.11
CA PHE A 328 12.11 -18.23 -13.84
C PHE A 328 11.03 -17.16 -13.77
N TYR A 329 10.03 -17.37 -12.91
CA TYR A 329 8.99 -16.36 -12.68
C TYR A 329 9.54 -15.20 -11.86
N ALA A 330 9.57 -14.03 -12.48
CA ALA A 330 10.01 -12.81 -11.82
C ALA A 330 8.85 -11.89 -11.48
N PHE A 331 9.03 -11.14 -10.40
CA PHE A 331 8.12 -10.10 -9.98
C PHE A 331 8.92 -8.83 -9.65
N ASP A 332 8.33 -7.67 -9.87
CA ASP A 332 8.98 -6.35 -9.72
C ASP A 332 8.46 -5.62 -8.48
N PRO A 333 8.81 -6.06 -7.24
CA PRO A 333 8.41 -5.32 -6.04
C PRO A 333 8.89 -3.88 -6.14
N THR A 334 8.09 -2.94 -5.65
CA THR A 334 8.35 -1.50 -5.82
C THR A 334 9.78 -1.10 -5.50
N TRP A 335 10.37 -1.60 -4.40
CA TRP A 335 11.74 -1.27 -4.04
C TRP A 335 12.75 -1.72 -5.11
N GLY A 336 12.58 -2.93 -5.64
CA GLY A 336 13.48 -3.53 -6.62
C GLY A 336 13.30 -2.88 -7.98
N LYS A 337 12.06 -2.57 -8.37
CA LYS A 337 11.77 -1.85 -9.61
C LYS A 337 12.43 -0.48 -9.64
N VAL A 338 12.38 0.26 -8.53
CA VAL A 338 13.02 1.57 -8.43
C VAL A 338 14.54 1.44 -8.63
N ILE A 339 15.19 0.48 -7.97
CA ILE A 339 16.64 0.25 -8.14
C ILE A 339 16.95 -0.19 -9.57
N TYR A 340 16.14 -1.06 -10.15
CA TYR A 340 16.34 -1.59 -11.49
C TYR A 340 16.23 -0.52 -12.57
N GLU A 341 15.14 0.25 -12.55
CA GLU A 341 14.84 1.21 -13.61
C GLU A 341 15.61 2.53 -13.42
N TYR A 342 15.95 2.93 -12.19
CA TYR A 342 16.49 4.26 -11.89
C TYR A 342 17.86 4.25 -11.19
N GLY A 343 18.44 3.08 -10.92
CA GLY A 343 19.77 2.93 -10.33
C GLY A 343 19.85 3.42 -8.88
N LEU A 344 21.06 3.44 -8.34
CA LEU A 344 21.33 3.86 -6.97
C LEU A 344 20.93 5.33 -6.73
N LEU A 345 21.27 6.24 -7.65
CA LEU A 345 21.00 7.66 -7.47
C LEU A 345 19.49 7.95 -7.49
N GLY A 346 18.78 7.38 -8.46
CA GLY A 346 17.33 7.47 -8.52
C GLY A 346 16.68 6.83 -7.30
N ALA A 347 17.13 5.65 -6.89
CA ALA A 347 16.60 4.98 -5.69
C ALA A 347 16.77 5.82 -4.43
N LEU A 348 17.94 6.42 -4.19
CA LEU A 348 18.16 7.30 -3.04
C LEU A 348 17.22 8.51 -3.05
N ALA A 349 17.07 9.18 -4.20
CA ALA A 349 16.16 10.31 -4.33
C ALA A 349 14.70 9.90 -4.10
N TYR A 350 14.27 8.78 -4.69
CA TYR A 350 12.93 8.23 -4.54
C TYR A 350 12.62 7.83 -3.11
N PHE A 351 13.48 7.04 -2.46
CA PHE A 351 13.24 6.61 -1.08
C PHE A 351 13.28 7.78 -0.12
N ARG A 352 14.07 8.82 -0.40
CA ARG A 352 14.04 10.05 0.38
C ARG A 352 12.74 10.82 0.18
N PHE A 353 12.25 10.96 -1.06
CA PHE A 353 10.92 11.50 -1.36
C PHE A 353 9.83 10.74 -0.60
N PHE A 354 9.80 9.41 -0.76
CA PHE A 354 8.82 8.54 -0.14
C PHE A 354 8.89 8.66 1.39
N TYR A 355 10.09 8.65 1.98
CA TYR A 355 10.28 8.83 3.41
C TYR A 355 9.71 10.18 3.91
N VAL A 356 10.00 11.28 3.22
CA VAL A 356 9.52 12.62 3.60
C VAL A 356 8.00 12.73 3.50
N ALA A 357 7.40 12.15 2.47
CA ALA A 357 5.94 12.13 2.28
C ALA A 357 5.25 11.20 3.29
N PHE A 358 5.78 9.99 3.48
CA PHE A 358 5.13 8.90 4.21
C PHE A 358 5.38 8.96 5.73
N CYS A 359 6.60 9.21 6.19
CA CYS A 359 6.96 9.12 7.60
C CYS A 359 6.46 10.29 8.46
N ARG A 360 5.75 11.26 7.87
CA ARG A 360 5.02 12.30 8.62
C ARG A 360 3.57 11.93 8.93
N GLY A 361 3.05 10.85 8.34
CA GLY A 361 1.67 10.37 8.53
C GLY A 361 1.38 9.65 9.86
N PRO A 362 0.28 8.90 10.01
CA PRO A 362 -0.13 8.27 11.26
C PRO A 362 0.67 6.98 11.52
N ARG A 363 1.37 6.88 12.65
CA ARG A 363 2.29 5.75 12.96
C ARG A 363 1.62 4.37 12.87
N GLY A 364 0.34 4.26 13.23
CA GLY A 364 -0.38 2.99 13.33
C GLY A 364 -0.51 2.20 12.03
N LEU A 365 -0.53 2.87 10.87
CA LEU A 365 -0.70 2.21 9.56
C LEU A 365 0.55 2.22 8.68
N ARG A 366 1.61 2.96 9.07
CA ARG A 366 2.81 3.13 8.24
C ARG A 366 3.46 1.80 7.89
N PHE A 367 3.59 0.90 8.86
CA PHE A 367 4.19 -0.40 8.61
C PHE A 367 3.36 -1.21 7.62
N ALA A 368 2.06 -1.38 7.88
CA ALA A 368 1.18 -2.21 7.06
C ALA A 368 1.11 -1.72 5.61
N LEU A 369 0.92 -0.41 5.41
CA LEU A 369 0.85 0.18 4.06
C LEU A 369 2.23 0.27 3.39
N GLY A 370 3.28 0.61 4.13
CA GLY A 370 4.64 0.68 3.60
C GLY A 370 5.13 -0.70 3.16
N TYR A 371 4.87 -1.73 3.96
CA TYR A 371 5.20 -3.11 3.61
C TYR A 371 4.41 -3.59 2.39
N THR A 372 3.10 -3.32 2.36
CA THR A 372 2.24 -3.64 1.21
C THR A 372 2.78 -2.99 -0.06
N TYR A 373 3.04 -1.69 -0.01
CA TYR A 373 3.54 -0.93 -1.14
C TYR A 373 4.90 -1.38 -1.64
N LEU A 374 5.85 -1.58 -0.73
CA LEU A 374 7.25 -1.85 -1.09
C LEU A 374 7.46 -3.30 -1.53
N PHE A 375 6.83 -4.27 -0.87
CA PHE A 375 7.22 -5.69 -0.97
C PHE A 375 6.16 -6.60 -1.59
N LEU A 376 4.86 -6.30 -1.43
CA LEU A 376 3.81 -7.26 -1.78
C LEU A 376 3.36 -7.20 -3.24
N GLY A 377 3.83 -6.19 -3.99
CA GLY A 377 3.35 -5.90 -5.32
C GLY A 377 4.28 -5.02 -6.16
N GLY A 378 4.11 -5.08 -7.48
CA GLY A 378 4.60 -4.08 -8.43
C GLY A 378 3.74 -2.82 -8.37
N TYR A 379 3.70 -2.18 -7.19
CA TYR A 379 2.74 -1.13 -6.89
C TYR A 379 3.24 0.29 -7.15
N LEU A 380 4.48 0.44 -7.62
CA LEU A 380 5.08 1.71 -8.00
C LEU A 380 4.17 2.54 -8.93
N LEU A 381 3.36 1.89 -9.78
CA LEU A 381 2.47 2.57 -10.73
C LEU A 381 1.00 2.21 -10.51
N ASN A 382 0.67 1.48 -9.45
CA ASN A 382 -0.71 1.06 -9.21
C ASN A 382 -1.49 2.17 -8.48
N PRO A 383 -2.38 2.91 -9.16
CA PRO A 383 -3.02 4.09 -8.58
C PRO A 383 -3.91 3.72 -7.39
N SER A 384 -4.51 2.53 -7.37
CA SER A 384 -5.35 2.07 -6.25
C SER A 384 -4.55 1.95 -4.94
N ILE A 385 -3.32 1.44 -5.00
CA ILE A 385 -2.44 1.37 -3.82
C ILE A 385 -1.90 2.75 -3.45
N LEU A 386 -1.54 3.58 -4.44
CA LEU A 386 -1.08 4.95 -4.20
C LEU A 386 -2.16 5.83 -3.57
N MET A 387 -3.42 5.68 -3.98
CA MET A 387 -4.57 6.33 -3.36
C MET A 387 -4.76 5.90 -1.90
N GLN A 388 -4.55 4.61 -1.57
CA GLN A 388 -4.58 4.15 -0.18
C GLN A 388 -3.44 4.78 0.64
N LEU A 389 -2.22 4.82 0.11
CA LEU A 389 -1.09 5.49 0.76
C LEU A 389 -1.39 6.98 1.02
N ALA A 390 -1.95 7.66 0.02
CA ALA A 390 -2.33 9.06 0.10
C ALA A 390 -3.37 9.31 1.21
N ALA A 391 -4.52 8.66 1.10
CA ALA A 391 -5.67 8.87 1.99
C ALA A 391 -5.41 8.46 3.44
N LEU A 392 -4.59 7.41 3.66
CA LEU A 392 -4.41 6.81 4.98
C LEU A 392 -3.11 7.24 5.67
N VAL A 393 -2.12 7.73 4.92
CA VAL A 393 -0.82 8.10 5.50
C VAL A 393 -0.33 9.47 5.05
N VAL A 394 -0.07 9.64 3.75
CA VAL A 394 0.68 10.80 3.24
C VAL A 394 -0.10 12.10 3.45
N TRP A 395 -1.38 12.13 3.08
CA TRP A 395 -2.19 13.34 3.25
C TRP A 395 -2.50 13.65 4.70
N LEU A 396 -2.43 12.68 5.60
CA LEU A 396 -2.61 12.87 7.04
C LEU A 396 -1.32 13.28 7.76
N GLY A 397 -0.27 13.62 7.02
CA GLY A 397 1.04 14.01 7.56
C GLY A 397 1.07 15.42 8.14
N LYS A 398 1.71 15.60 9.29
CA LYS A 398 1.83 16.90 9.95
C LYS A 398 2.93 17.77 9.33
N THR A 399 2.71 19.09 9.29
CA THR A 399 3.78 20.09 9.22
C THR A 399 4.64 20.00 10.47
N ALA A 400 5.98 20.06 10.31
CA ALA A 400 6.82 20.33 11.47
C ALA A 400 6.42 21.72 12.00
N PRO A 401 6.09 21.87 13.29
CA PRO A 401 5.78 23.17 13.84
C PRO A 401 7.00 24.08 13.69
N ALA A 402 6.78 25.29 13.15
CA ALA A 402 7.85 26.28 12.94
C ALA A 402 8.59 26.67 14.24
N THR A 403 7.99 26.37 15.40
CA THR A 403 8.51 26.69 16.73
C THR A 403 9.63 25.77 17.23
N ASP A 404 9.82 24.57 16.68
CA ASP A 404 10.94 23.71 17.11
C ASP A 404 12.29 24.20 16.55
N ARG A 405 12.30 24.93 15.42
CA ARG A 405 13.52 25.54 14.86
C ARG A 405 14.03 26.72 15.70
N ALA A 406 13.17 27.35 16.50
CA ALA A 406 13.57 28.44 17.39
C ALA A 406 14.22 27.94 18.69
N ARG A 407 13.98 26.68 19.08
CA ARG A 407 14.54 26.08 20.31
C ARG A 407 15.90 25.41 20.12
N GLU A 408 16.24 24.98 18.91
CA GLU A 408 17.58 24.42 18.60
C GLU A 408 18.69 25.49 18.47
N GLY A 409 18.35 26.79 18.58
CA GLY A 409 19.31 27.90 18.48
C GLY A 409 19.53 28.71 19.77
N ALA A 410 18.88 28.34 20.88
CA ALA A 410 19.11 29.00 22.16
C ALA A 410 20.19 28.20 22.94
N PRO A 411 21.36 28.79 23.26
CA PRO A 411 22.30 28.14 24.16
C PRO A 411 21.61 27.90 25.51
N GLU A 412 21.60 26.65 25.97
CA GLU A 412 21.19 26.30 27.33
C GLU A 412 22.10 27.05 28.30
N GLU A 413 21.58 28.10 28.95
CA GLU A 413 22.16 28.61 30.19
C GLU A 413 22.06 27.50 31.24
N THR A 414 23.16 26.76 31.37
CA THR A 414 23.42 25.83 32.46
C THR A 414 23.40 26.58 33.79
N GLY A 415 22.27 26.50 34.49
CA GLY A 415 22.15 26.99 35.86
C GLY A 415 20.94 26.37 36.54
N HIS A 416 21.15 25.26 37.27
CA HIS A 416 20.70 25.07 38.65
C HIS A 416 20.83 23.60 39.10
N MET A 417 21.97 23.33 39.75
CA MET A 417 22.08 22.81 41.12
C MET A 417 21.10 21.70 41.56
N PHE A 418 21.58 20.46 41.47
CA PHE A 418 21.05 19.28 42.15
C PHE A 418 21.23 19.39 43.67
N MET A 419 20.16 19.21 44.44
CA MET A 419 20.18 18.90 45.87
C MET A 419 19.43 17.59 46.09
N PRO A 420 20.04 16.53 46.65
CA PRO A 420 19.35 15.29 46.99
C PRO A 420 18.75 15.40 48.40
N ALA A 421 17.42 15.32 48.51
CA ALA A 421 16.77 15.08 49.79
C ALA A 421 16.65 13.57 50.03
N LEU A 422 17.50 13.06 50.92
CA LEU A 422 17.30 11.84 51.69
C LEU A 422 15.99 11.95 52.49
N GLY A 423 15.19 10.87 52.50
CA GLY A 423 13.98 10.81 53.31
C GLY A 423 13.38 9.40 53.38
N THR A 424 13.79 8.68 54.42
CA THR A 424 13.27 7.40 54.93
C THR A 424 11.79 7.46 55.34
N ARG A 425 10.99 6.44 54.98
CA ARG A 425 10.35 5.47 55.89
C ARG A 425 9.62 4.39 55.10
#